data_AF-E3J6U2-F1
#
_entry.id   AF-E3J6U2-F1
#
_cell.length_a   1.000
_cell.length_b   1.000
_cell.length_c   1.000
_cell.angle_alpha   90.00
_cell.angle_beta   90.00
_cell.angle_gamma   90.00
#
_symmetry.space_group_name_H-M   'P 1'
#
loop_
_entity.id
_entity.type
_entity.pdbx_description
1 polymer ?
#
loop_
_entity_poly.entity_id
_entity_poly.type
_entity_poly.pdbx_seq_one_letter_code
_entity_poly.pdbx_strand_id
1 'polypeptide(L)'
;MAQIAMLLLTVPIGVYLVSRRTAYLATVILFAVVLAVQTVVVHADTPSDINATYWLLNAATLAAGLGLTTAGLALGRRRRTRRAAN
;
A
#
# COMPACT_ATOMS: atom_id res chain seq x y z
N MET A 1 -5.97 1.64 13.91
CA MET A 1 -6.28 0.34 13.27
C MET A 1 -6.30 0.38 11.72
N ALA A 2 -6.67 1.49 11.07
CA ALA A 2 -6.72 1.59 9.60
C ALA A 2 -5.36 1.38 8.87
N GLN A 3 -4.25 1.84 9.44
CA GLN A 3 -2.90 1.75 8.84
C GLN A 3 -2.38 0.30 8.70
N ILE A 4 -2.79 -0.60 9.60
CA ILE A 4 -2.37 -2.00 9.58
C ILE A 4 -3.10 -2.76 8.45
N ALA A 5 -4.40 -2.50 8.27
CA ALA A 5 -5.18 -3.09 7.18
C ALA A 5 -4.65 -2.70 5.79
N MET A 6 -4.17 -1.45 5.68
CA MET A 6 -3.47 -0.91 4.52
C MET A 6 -2.25 -1.74 4.13
N LEU A 7 -1.37 -2.04 5.08
CA LEU A 7 -0.15 -2.82 4.84
C LEU A 7 -0.47 -4.26 4.41
N LEU A 8 -1.53 -4.86 4.98
CA LEU A 8 -1.95 -6.22 4.65
C LEU A 8 -2.45 -6.37 3.20
N LEU A 9 -3.01 -5.31 2.60
CA LEU A 9 -3.53 -5.34 1.22
C LEU A 9 -2.45 -5.15 0.16
N THR A 10 -1.33 -4.50 0.48
CA THR A 10 -0.26 -4.21 -0.51
C THR A 10 0.51 -5.46 -0.95
N VAL A 11 0.63 -6.46 -0.08
CA VAL A 11 1.29 -7.74 -0.39
C VAL A 11 0.55 -8.54 -1.48
N PRO A 12 -0.76 -8.84 -1.36
CA PRO A 12 -1.48 -9.57 -2.40
C PRO A 12 -1.54 -8.80 -3.73
N ILE A 13 -1.64 -7.47 -3.72
CA ILE A 13 -1.62 -6.64 -4.94
C ILE A 13 -0.34 -6.89 -5.75
N GLY A 14 0.83 -6.90 -5.08
CA GLY A 14 2.10 -7.21 -5.74
C GLY A 14 2.22 -8.66 -6.21
N VAL A 15 1.59 -9.61 -5.51
CA VAL A 15 1.64 -11.04 -5.87
C VAL A 15 0.79 -11.36 -7.10
N TYR A 16 -0.42 -10.77 -7.21
CA TYR A 16 -1.38 -11.09 -8.26
C TYR A 16 -1.22 -10.25 -9.53
N LEU A 17 -0.70 -9.01 -9.43
CA LEU A 17 -0.52 -8.17 -10.61
C LEU A 17 0.75 -8.53 -11.40
N VAL A 18 0.57 -8.69 -12.70
CA VAL A 18 1.63 -9.11 -13.63
C VAL A 18 2.60 -7.97 -13.94
N SER A 19 2.05 -6.76 -14.10
CA SER A 19 2.78 -5.56 -14.51
C SER A 19 3.23 -4.74 -13.29
N ARG A 20 4.54 -4.46 -13.21
CA ARG A 20 5.13 -3.62 -12.16
C ARG A 20 4.45 -2.25 -12.10
N ARG A 21 4.27 -1.61 -13.26
CA ARG A 21 3.70 -0.26 -13.36
C ARG A 21 2.26 -0.23 -12.84
N THR A 22 1.47 -1.24 -13.19
CA THR A 22 0.08 -1.39 -12.74
C THR A 22 0.00 -1.68 -11.24
N ALA A 23 0.90 -2.50 -10.70
CA ALA A 23 0.96 -2.78 -9.26
C ALA A 23 1.31 -1.53 -8.43
N TYR A 24 2.31 -0.75 -8.86
CA TYR A 24 2.64 0.50 -8.18
C TYR A 24 1.50 1.53 -8.27
N LEU A 25 0.89 1.69 -9.45
CA LEU A 25 -0.26 2.59 -9.61
C LEU A 25 -1.44 2.16 -8.73
N ALA A 26 -1.77 0.87 -8.71
CA ALA A 26 -2.83 0.35 -7.85
C ALA A 26 -2.54 0.62 -6.36
N THR A 27 -1.30 0.39 -5.92
CA THR A 27 -0.88 0.69 -4.54
C THR A 27 -1.00 2.17 -4.21
N VAL A 28 -0.56 3.06 -5.11
CA VAL A 28 -0.66 4.53 -4.89
C VAL A 28 -2.11 5.00 -4.89
N ILE A 29 -2.95 4.50 -5.81
CA ILE A 29 -4.37 4.86 -5.88
C ILE A 29 -5.10 4.40 -4.62
N LEU A 30 -4.91 3.13 -4.22
CA LEU A 30 -5.48 2.60 -2.99
C LEU A 30 -4.99 3.41 -1.79
N PHE A 31 -3.71 3.78 -1.79
CA PHE A 31 -3.14 4.59 -0.72
C PHE A 31 -3.83 5.96 -0.61
N ALA A 32 -3.97 6.66 -1.73
CA ALA A 32 -4.59 7.98 -1.79
C ALA A 32 -6.06 7.95 -1.34
N VAL A 33 -6.83 6.93 -1.74
CA VAL A 33 -8.25 6.80 -1.36
C VAL A 33 -8.40 6.66 0.16
N VAL A 34 -7.64 5.75 0.78
CA VAL A 34 -7.73 5.55 2.23
C VAL A 34 -7.16 6.76 2.98
N LEU A 35 -6.10 7.40 2.49
CA LEU A 35 -5.58 8.62 3.10
C LEU A 35 -6.65 9.72 3.12
N ALA A 36 -7.39 9.90 2.02
CA ALA A 36 -8.48 10.86 1.94
C ALA A 36 -9.59 10.53 2.95
N VAL A 37 -10.05 9.27 2.99
CA VAL A 37 -11.08 8.82 3.93
C VAL A 37 -10.62 8.99 5.38
N GLN A 38 -9.40 8.58 5.70
CA GLN A 38 -8.84 8.70 7.06
C GLN A 38 -8.69 10.16 7.47
N THR A 39 -8.26 11.03 6.56
CA THR A 39 -8.10 12.46 6.85
C THR A 39 -9.44 13.12 7.15
N VAL A 40 -10.50 12.78 6.41
CA VAL A 40 -11.86 13.28 6.69
C VAL A 40 -12.35 12.84 8.07
N VAL A 41 -12.14 11.56 8.41
CA VAL A 41 -12.54 11.02 9.73
C VAL A 41 -11.74 11.68 10.86
N VAL A 42 -10.42 11.77 10.74
CA VAL A 42 -9.56 12.40 11.75
C VAL A 42 -9.88 13.89 11.89
N HIS A 43 -10.18 14.59 10.79
CA HIS A 43 -10.58 15.99 10.85
C HIS A 43 -11.92 16.20 11.58
N ALA A 44 -12.86 15.25 11.44
CA ALA A 44 -14.15 15.31 12.09
C ALA A 44 -14.07 15.04 13.60
N ASP A 45 -13.23 14.09 14.03
CA ASP A 45 -13.13 13.67 15.44
C ASP A 45 -12.08 14.47 16.23
N THR A 46 -10.89 14.68 15.67
CA THR A 46 -9.76 15.38 16.32
C THR A 46 -8.93 16.21 15.32
N PRO A 47 -9.41 17.40 14.91
CA PRO A 47 -8.74 18.21 13.90
C PRO A 47 -7.32 18.69 14.28
N SER A 48 -7.01 18.78 15.58
CA SER A 48 -5.66 19.11 16.08
C SER A 48 -4.60 18.05 15.80
N ASP A 49 -5.01 16.81 15.50
CA ASP A 49 -4.09 15.70 15.24
C ASP A 49 -3.53 15.73 13.81
N ILE A 50 -4.06 16.60 12.92
CA ILE A 50 -3.52 16.83 11.57
C ILE A 50 -2.30 17.76 11.66
N ASN A 51 -1.22 17.24 12.22
CA ASN A 51 0.06 17.92 12.38
C ASN A 51 1.14 17.33 11.46
N ALA A 52 2.36 17.86 11.53
CA ALA A 52 3.48 17.39 10.71
C ALA A 52 3.75 15.88 10.89
N THR A 53 3.58 15.35 12.10
CA THR A 53 3.76 13.93 12.40
C THR A 53 2.73 13.05 11.69
N TYR A 54 1.47 13.50 11.58
CA TYR A 54 0.43 12.80 10.81
C TYR A 54 0.85 12.60 9.35
N TRP A 55 1.36 13.66 8.71
CA TRP A 55 1.84 13.58 7.32
C TRP A 55 3.08 12.69 7.19
N LEU A 56 4.00 12.77 8.16
CA LEU A 56 5.22 11.95 8.18
C LEU A 56 4.90 10.45 8.28
N LEU A 57 3.98 10.07 9.18
CA LEU A 57 3.55 8.68 9.37
C LEU A 57 2.82 8.13 8.14
N ASN A 58 2.00 8.95 7.48
CA ASN A 58 1.34 8.56 6.24
C ASN A 58 2.37 8.37 5.11
N ALA A 59 3.34 9.28 4.97
CA ALA A 59 4.42 9.12 3.99
C ALA A 59 5.26 7.84 4.24
N ALA A 60 5.59 7.55 5.50
CA ALA A 60 6.29 6.32 5.88
C ALA A 60 5.45 5.07 5.57
N THR A 61 4.13 5.12 5.78
CA THR A 61 3.22 4.01 5.47
C THR A 61 3.14 3.77 3.96
N LEU A 62 3.10 4.82 3.15
CA LEU A 62 3.17 4.71 1.69
C LEU A 62 4.48 4.06 1.25
N ALA A 63 5.62 4.50 1.80
CA ALA A 63 6.92 3.94 1.49
C ALA A 63 6.99 2.44 1.84
N ALA A 64 6.46 2.05 3.01
CA ALA A 64 6.36 0.66 3.42
C ALA A 64 5.44 -0.15 2.49
N GLY A 65 4.27 0.38 2.11
CA GLY A 65 3.34 -0.26 1.19
C GLY A 65 3.92 -0.48 -0.22
N LEU A 66 4.68 0.49 -0.73
CA LEU A 66 5.43 0.35 -1.99
C LEU A 66 6.50 -0.74 -1.86
N GLY A 67 7.24 -0.78 -0.75
CA GLY A 67 8.19 -1.83 -0.42
C GLY A 67 7.55 -3.23 -0.42
N LEU A 68 6.42 -3.40 0.24
CA LEU A 68 5.66 -4.65 0.28
C LEU A 68 5.14 -5.06 -1.10
N THR A 69 4.69 -4.09 -1.90
CA THR A 69 4.29 -4.33 -3.31
C THR A 69 5.47 -4.86 -4.12
N THR A 70 6.69 -4.33 -3.91
CA THR A 70 7.90 -4.82 -4.59
C THR A 70 8.23 -6.27 -4.20
N ALA A 71 8.09 -6.60 -2.91
CA ALA A 71 8.33 -7.95 -2.40
C ALA A 71 7.30 -8.93 -2.96
N GLY A 72 6.02 -8.55 -3.00
CA GLY A 72 4.94 -9.33 -3.63
C GLY A 72 5.21 -9.62 -5.12
N LEU A 73 5.69 -8.61 -5.87
CA LEU A 73 6.06 -8.78 -7.28
C LEU A 73 7.24 -9.76 -7.46
N ALA A 74 8.24 -9.71 -6.58
CA ALA A 74 9.36 -10.65 -6.60
C ALA A 74 8.89 -12.09 -6.31
N LEU A 75 8.00 -12.28 -5.33
CA LEU A 75 7.37 -13.56 -5.01
C LEU A 75 6.50 -14.09 -6.16
N GLY A 76 5.66 -13.24 -6.76
CA GLY A 76 4.80 -13.58 -7.90
C GLY A 76 5.58 -13.93 -9.17
N ARG A 77 6.74 -13.30 -9.40
CA ARG A 77 7.68 -13.69 -10.47
C ARG A 77 8.25 -15.08 -10.21
N ARG A 78 8.80 -15.34 -9.01
CA ARG A 78 9.34 -16.66 -8.64
C ARG A 78 8.32 -17.79 -8.78
N ARG A 79 7.06 -17.54 -8.39
CA ARG A 79 5.96 -18.52 -8.57
C ARG A 79 5.67 -18.82 -10.03
N ARG A 80 5.63 -17.81 -10.90
CA ARG A 80 5.39 -17.99 -12.35
C ARG A 80 6.54 -18.71 -13.04
N THR A 81 7.79 -18.38 -12.70
CA THR A 81 8.96 -19.08 -13.23
C THR A 81 8.95 -20.55 -12.83
N ARG A 82 8.59 -20.88 -11.58
CA ARG A 82 8.43 -22.29 -11.16
C ARG A 82 7.31 -23.02 -11.89
N ARG A 83 6.18 -22.36 -12.18
CA ARG A 83 5.08 -22.95 -12.94
C ARG A 83 5.39 -23.15 -14.42
N ALA A 84 6.28 -22.34 -15.01
CA ALA A 84 6.69 -22.49 -16.41
C ALA A 84 7.80 -23.54 -16.62
N ALA A 85 8.46 -23.96 -15.54
CA ALA A 85 9.51 -24.98 -15.55
C ALA A 85 8.99 -26.41 -15.25
N ASN A 86 7.72 -26.52 -14.83
CA ASN A 86 6.99 -27.77 -14.65
C ASN A 86 6.01 -27.95 -15.80
#